data_AF-A0A1I2XU77-F1
#
_entry.id   AF-A0A1I2XU77-F1
#
_cell.length_a   1.000
_cell.length_b   1.000
_cell.length_c   1.000
_cell.angle_alpha   90.00
_cell.angle_beta   90.00
_cell.angle_gamma   90.00
#
_symmetry.space_group_name_H-M   'P 1'
#
loop_
_entity.id
_entity.type
_entity.pdbx_description
1 polymer ?
#
loop_
_entity_poly.entity_id
_entity_poly.type
_entity_poly.pdbx_seq_one_letter_code
_entity_poly.pdbx_strand_id
1 'polypeptide(L)'
;MDDLAELIASGRTDQLSVFRAQRLRVQALTADVVDLQGRLRRGDESEFWQSAAKRAYRERVAEIVHDLGLVVNFLDEAQDQLRQNIWQLESEQ
;
A
#
# COMPACT_ATOMS: atom_id res chain seq x y z
N MET A 1 -15.60 -14.99 36.87
CA MET A 1 -14.92 -13.77 36.38
C MET A 1 -13.86 -14.10 35.33
N ASP A 2 -13.31 -15.32 35.31
CA ASP A 2 -12.32 -15.76 34.30
C ASP A 2 -12.86 -15.84 32.86
N ASP A 3 -14.08 -16.35 32.65
CA ASP A 3 -14.60 -16.56 31.29
C ASP A 3 -14.70 -15.28 30.43
N LEU A 4 -14.93 -14.13 31.06
CA LEU A 4 -14.97 -12.82 30.39
C LEU A 4 -13.58 -12.33 29.99
N ALA A 5 -12.58 -12.57 30.85
CA ALA A 5 -11.19 -12.20 30.57
C ALA A 5 -10.62 -13.04 29.42
N GLU A 6 -10.95 -14.33 29.38
CA GLU A 6 -10.55 -15.26 28.32
C GLU A 6 -11.24 -14.93 26.99
N LEU A 7 -12.54 -14.57 27.01
CA LEU A 7 -13.25 -14.09 25.82
C LEU A 7 -12.64 -12.80 25.27
N ILE A 8 -12.31 -11.83 26.13
CA ILE A 8 -11.68 -10.57 25.73
C ILE A 8 -10.25 -10.81 25.20
N ALA A 9 -9.49 -11.72 25.79
CA ALA A 9 -8.16 -12.10 25.32
C ALA A 9 -8.21 -12.80 23.94
N SER A 10 -9.18 -13.70 23.72
CA SER A 10 -9.37 -14.38 22.44
C SER A 10 -9.75 -13.39 21.33
N GLY A 11 -10.74 -12.52 21.57
CA GLY A 11 -11.16 -11.50 20.61
C GLY A 11 -10.05 -10.52 20.23
N ARG A 12 -9.16 -10.16 21.17
CA ARG A 12 -7.98 -9.33 20.90
C ARG A 12 -6.92 -10.06 20.09
N THR A 13 -6.68 -11.34 20.37
CA THR A 13 -5.74 -12.18 19.60
C THR A 13 -6.20 -12.30 18.15
N ASP A 14 -7.50 -12.50 17.94
CA ASP A 14 -8.11 -12.56 16.61
C ASP A 14 -7.94 -11.22 15.88
N GLN A 15 -8.22 -10.09 16.54
CA GLN A 15 -8.02 -8.75 15.97
C GLN A 15 -6.56 -8.48 15.58
N LEU A 16 -5.60 -8.85 16.44
CA LEU A 16 -4.18 -8.67 16.17
C LEU A 16 -3.72 -9.48 14.95
N SER A 17 -4.24 -10.71 14.78
CA SER A 17 -3.95 -11.54 13.62
C SER A 17 -4.47 -10.91 12.32
N VAL A 18 -5.66 -10.30 12.35
CA VAL A 18 -6.26 -9.60 11.21
C VAL A 18 -5.44 -8.38 10.82
N PHE A 19 -5.05 -7.54 11.78
CA PHE A 19 -4.23 -6.36 11.50
C PHE A 19 -2.85 -6.72 10.93
N ARG A 20 -2.22 -7.79 11.44
CA ARG A 20 -0.96 -8.30 10.88
C ARG A 20 -1.12 -8.79 9.44
N ALA A 21 -2.18 -9.54 9.15
CA ALA A 21 -2.48 -9.99 7.80
C ALA A 21 -2.78 -8.82 6.84
N GLN A 22 -3.53 -7.81 7.29
CA GLN A 22 -3.80 -6.60 6.53
C GLN A 22 -2.50 -5.84 6.23
N ARG A 23 -1.61 -5.68 7.22
CA ARG A 23 -0.30 -5.03 7.03
C ARG A 23 0.53 -5.72 5.96
N LEU A 24 0.61 -7.05 5.96
CA LEU A 24 1.32 -7.80 4.93
C LEU A 24 0.73 -7.58 3.52
N ARG A 25 -0.61 -7.53 3.41
CA ARG A 25 -1.28 -7.26 2.12
C ARG A 25 -1.00 -5.83 1.63
N VAL A 26 -1.09 -4.84 2.51
CA VAL A 26 -0.81 -3.44 2.15
C VAL A 26 0.65 -3.30 1.75
N GLN A 27 1.59 -3.92 2.47
CA GLN A 27 3.01 -3.92 2.11
C GLN A 27 3.28 -4.52 0.73
N ALA A 28 2.64 -5.66 0.41
CA ALA A 28 2.76 -6.26 -0.92
C ALA A 28 2.21 -5.34 -2.02
N LEU A 29 1.03 -4.75 -1.79
CA LEU A 29 0.42 -3.81 -2.72
C LEU A 29 1.28 -2.56 -2.94
N THR A 30 1.87 -2.01 -1.88
CA THR A 30 2.82 -0.87 -1.98
C THR A 30 4.00 -1.23 -2.88
N ALA A 31 4.59 -2.42 -2.67
CA ALA A 31 5.72 -2.87 -3.48
C ALA A 31 5.35 -3.02 -4.96
N ASP A 32 4.18 -3.61 -5.26
CA ASP A 32 3.68 -3.79 -6.62
C ASP A 32 3.44 -2.45 -7.32
N VAL A 33 2.83 -1.48 -6.62
CA VAL A 33 2.58 -0.13 -7.17
C VAL A 33 3.89 0.62 -7.42
N VAL A 34 4.86 0.53 -6.50
CA VAL A 34 6.18 1.15 -6.67
C VAL A 34 6.94 0.55 -7.85
N ASP A 35 6.89 -0.78 -8.02
CA ASP A 35 7.50 -1.44 -9.18
C ASP A 35 6.85 -0.97 -10.49
N LEU A 36 5.52 -0.96 -10.55
CA LEU A 36 4.78 -0.47 -11.72
C LEU A 36 5.13 0.98 -12.06
N GLN A 37 5.18 1.86 -11.06
CA GLN A 37 5.58 3.25 -11.23
C GLN A 37 7.01 3.34 -11.78
N GLY A 38 7.94 2.54 -11.26
CA GLY A 38 9.31 2.46 -11.75
C GLY A 38 9.40 1.98 -13.20
N ARG A 39 8.60 0.97 -13.58
CA ARG A 39 8.53 0.45 -14.94
C ARG A 39 7.97 1.48 -15.92
N LEU A 40 6.95 2.24 -15.54
CA LEU A 40 6.39 3.32 -16.36
C LEU A 40 7.39 4.45 -16.58
N ARG A 41 8.14 4.83 -15.54
CA ARG A 41 9.22 5.84 -15.65
C ARG A 41 10.37 5.41 -16.56
N ARG A 42 10.65 4.11 -16.62
CA ARG A 42 11.68 3.51 -17.48
C ARG A 42 11.16 3.06 -18.84
N GLY A 43 9.84 3.18 -19.08
CA GLY A 43 9.19 2.69 -20.29
C GLY A 43 9.83 3.32 -21.53
N ASP A 44 10.34 2.46 -22.41
CA ASP A 44 11.12 2.85 -23.57
C ASP A 44 10.24 3.55 -24.61
N GLU A 45 10.65 4.75 -24.99
CA GLU A 45 9.95 5.57 -25.96
C GLU A 45 10.44 5.22 -27.36
N SER A 46 10.09 4.02 -27.80
CA SER A 46 10.41 3.49 -29.13
C SER A 46 10.47 4.59 -30.20
N GLU A 47 11.55 4.60 -30.99
CA GLU A 47 11.79 5.59 -32.06
C GLU A 47 10.71 5.62 -33.14
N PHE A 48 9.76 4.68 -33.10
CA PHE A 48 8.65 4.55 -34.05
C PHE A 48 7.55 5.61 -33.90
N TRP A 49 7.47 6.33 -32.77
CA TRP A 49 6.40 7.30 -32.54
C TRP A 49 6.74 8.66 -33.15
N GLN A 50 5.86 9.17 -34.03
CA GLN A 50 5.90 10.56 -34.49
C GLN A 50 5.86 11.53 -33.28
N SER A 51 6.50 12.69 -33.40
CA SER A 51 6.76 13.60 -32.28
C SER A 51 5.52 14.01 -31.47
N ALA A 52 4.36 14.17 -32.11
CA ALA A 52 3.10 14.50 -31.43
C ALA A 52 2.53 13.33 -30.62
N ALA A 53 2.51 12.11 -31.18
CA ALA A 53 2.04 10.92 -30.49
C ALA A 53 2.97 10.56 -29.31
N LYS A 54 4.28 10.74 -29.49
CA LYS A 54 5.28 10.57 -28.44
C LYS A 54 5.07 11.56 -27.29
N ARG A 55 4.76 12.82 -27.59
CA ARG A 55 4.45 13.84 -26.57
C ARG A 55 3.19 13.49 -25.78
N ALA A 56 2.09 13.16 -26.47
CA ALA A 56 0.83 12.79 -25.82
C ALA A 56 0.99 11.53 -24.94
N TYR A 57 1.78 10.56 -25.38
CA TYR A 57 2.13 9.38 -24.59
C TYR A 57 2.90 9.75 -23.32
N ARG A 58 3.95 10.57 -23.43
CA ARG A 58 4.74 11.04 -22.28
C ARG A 58 3.88 11.78 -21.26
N GLU A 59 3.01 12.68 -21.73
CA GLU A 59 2.07 13.43 -20.87
C GLU A 59 1.15 12.46 -20.12
N ARG A 60 0.56 11.49 -20.83
CA ARG A 60 -0.30 10.48 -20.21
C ARG A 60 0.44 9.61 -19.19
N VAL A 61 1.67 9.18 -19.50
CA VAL A 61 2.50 8.41 -18.56
C VAL A 61 2.86 9.25 -17.33
N ALA A 62 3.15 10.54 -17.50
CA ALA A 62 3.43 11.43 -16.39
C ALA A 62 2.23 11.60 -15.46
N GLU A 63 1.02 11.76 -16.01
CA GLU A 63 -0.24 11.77 -15.23
C GLU A 63 -0.41 10.46 -14.44
N ILE A 64 -0.28 9.31 -15.10
CA ILE A 64 -0.42 8.01 -14.43
C ILE A 64 0.63 7.84 -13.32
N VAL A 65 1.88 8.22 -13.58
CA VAL A 65 2.96 8.15 -12.58
C VAL A 65 2.67 9.07 -11.39
N HIS A 66 2.08 10.24 -11.62
CA HIS A 66 1.63 11.14 -10.56
C HIS A 66 0.52 10.50 -9.72
N ASP A 67 -0.52 9.96 -10.35
CA ASP A 67 -1.63 9.29 -9.67
C ASP A 67 -1.15 8.10 -8.84
N LEU A 68 -0.25 7.28 -9.39
CA LEU A 68 0.39 6.18 -8.65
C LEU A 68 1.18 6.69 -7.44
N GLY A 69 1.77 7.88 -7.52
CA GLY A 69 2.44 8.52 -6.37
C GLY A 69 1.45 8.85 -5.25
N LEU A 70 0.26 9.34 -5.59
CA LEU A 70 -0.80 9.57 -4.60
C LEU A 70 -1.26 8.26 -3.96
N VAL A 71 -1.42 7.19 -4.74
CA VAL A 71 -1.77 5.86 -4.23
C VAL A 71 -0.71 5.36 -3.25
N VAL A 72 0.58 5.50 -3.55
CA VAL A 72 1.66 5.12 -2.62
C VAL A 72 1.55 5.87 -1.30
N ASN A 73 1.29 7.19 -1.33
CA ASN A 73 1.13 7.97 -0.10
C ASN A 73 -0.03 7.44 0.76
N PHE A 74 -1.19 7.13 0.17
CA PHE A 74 -2.31 6.53 0.91
C PHE A 74 -1.99 5.15 1.47
N LEU A 75 -1.20 4.35 0.76
CA LEU A 75 -0.77 3.04 1.25
C LEU A 75 0.24 3.17 2.39
N ASP A 76 1.09 4.18 2.38
CA ASP A 76 2.01 4.49 3.49
C ASP A 76 1.23 4.95 4.73
N GLU A 77 0.25 5.84 4.57
CA GLU A 77 -0.66 6.24 5.66
C GLU A 77 -1.40 5.04 6.24
N ALA A 78 -1.91 4.14 5.39
CA ALA A 78 -2.57 2.92 5.84
C ALA A 78 -1.62 1.99 6.61
N GLN A 79 -0.37 1.84 6.18
CA GLN A 79 0.64 1.07 6.92
C GLN A 79 0.94 1.69 8.28
N ASP A 80 1.02 3.01 8.37
CA ASP A 80 1.24 3.72 9.62
C ASP A 80 0.08 3.53 10.59
N GLN A 81 -1.17 3.63 10.11
CA GLN A 81 -2.34 3.37 10.93
C GLN A 81 -2.37 1.91 11.43
N LEU A 82 -2.07 0.95 10.55
CA LEU A 82 -1.99 -0.47 10.93
C LEU A 82 -0.91 -0.73 11.97
N ARG A 83 0.25 -0.08 11.84
CA ARG A 83 1.34 -0.17 12.82
C ARG A 83 0.91 0.39 14.17
N GLN A 84 0.22 1.53 14.20
CA GLN A 84 -0.30 2.13 15.43
C GLN A 84 -1.32 1.22 16.11
N ASN A 85 -2.29 0.67 15.36
CA ASN A 85 -3.30 -0.23 15.90
C ASN A 85 -2.69 -1.53 16.47
N ILE A 86 -1.71 -2.10 15.78
CA ILE A 86 -0.97 -3.28 16.28
C ILE A 86 -0.26 -2.93 17.59
N TRP A 87 0.45 -1.81 17.64
CA TRP A 87 1.19 -1.40 18.83
C TRP A 87 0.28 -1.13 20.03
N GLN A 88 -0.87 -0.49 19.81
CA GLN A 88 -1.88 -0.28 20.85
C GLN A 88 -2.37 -1.62 21.43
N LEU A 89 -2.77 -2.55 20.56
CA LEU A 89 -3.24 -3.87 20.99
C LEU A 89 -2.16 -4.70 21.69
N GLU A 90 -0.88 -4.54 21.33
CA GLU A 90 0.25 -5.20 21.98
C GLU A 90 0.59 -4.55 23.34
N SER A 91 0.40 -3.24 23.49
CA SER A 91 0.65 -2.51 24.74
C SER A 91 -0.42 -2.72 25.81
N GLU A 92 -1.58 -3.22 25.42
CA GLU A 92 -2.70 -3.58 26.31
C GLU A 92 -2.66 -5.05 26.79
N GLN A 93 -1.57 -5.78 26.48
CA GLN A 93 -1.26 -7.13 26.97
C GLN A 93 -0.44 -7.09 28.25
#